data_AF-A0A0G3G919-F1
#
_entry.id   AF-A0A0G3G919-F1
#
_cell.length_a   1.000
_cell.length_b   1.000
_cell.length_c   1.000
_cell.angle_alpha   90.00
_cell.angle_beta   90.00
_cell.angle_gamma   90.00
#
_symmetry.space_group_name_H-M   'P 1'
#
loop_
_entity.id
_entity.type
_entity.pdbx_description
1 polymer ?
#
loop_
_entity_poly.entity_id
_entity_poly.type
_entity_poly.pdbx_seq_one_letter_code
_entity_poly.pdbx_strand_id
1 'polypeptide(L)'
;MAAMLRVPSAAAYLIQNVWKDNPLVSSTVKTALIIFSILIAIFSTVLWHLSASMQEELTMAIGYDPKQFAAITTAAAMLNTKAALLGALAAILNGVYFWLSTIGSADTSSDA
;
A
#
# COMPACT_ATOMS: atom_id res chain seq x y z
N MET A 1 2.11 8.95 -30.19
CA MET A 1 2.43 8.83 -28.75
C MET A 1 1.78 9.93 -27.88
N ALA A 2 0.60 10.46 -28.27
CA ALA A 2 -0.08 11.56 -27.57
C ALA A 2 -1.38 11.16 -26.84
N ALA A 3 -1.82 9.89 -26.98
CA ALA A 3 -3.07 9.42 -26.39
C ALA A 3 -2.95 9.03 -24.90
N MET A 4 -1.75 8.60 -24.45
CA MET A 4 -1.53 8.17 -23.06
C MET A 4 -1.53 9.32 -22.04
N LEU A 5 -1.26 10.55 -22.47
CA LEU A 5 -1.22 11.73 -21.59
C LEU A 5 -2.61 12.35 -21.30
N ARG A 6 -3.67 11.97 -22.03
CA ARG A 6 -5.02 12.57 -21.88
C ARG A 6 -5.95 11.81 -20.92
N VAL A 7 -5.66 10.53 -20.67
CA VAL A 7 -6.48 9.68 -19.78
C VAL A 7 -6.39 10.12 -18.31
N PRO A 8 -5.20 10.48 -17.76
CA PRO A 8 -5.09 10.92 -16.37
C PRO A 8 -5.87 12.22 -16.12
N SER A 9 -5.84 13.16 -17.08
CA SER A 9 -6.56 14.43 -16.97
C SER A 9 -8.08 14.24 -17.04
N ALA A 10 -8.59 13.41 -17.95
CA ALA A 10 -10.03 13.16 -18.05
C ALA A 10 -10.58 12.47 -16.80
N ALA A 11 -9.83 11.52 -16.23
CA ALA A 11 -10.18 10.86 -14.98
C ALA A 11 -10.15 11.85 -13.79
N ALA A 12 -9.16 12.72 -13.71
CA ALA A 12 -9.08 13.75 -12.66
C ALA A 12 -10.30 14.70 -12.70
N TYR A 13 -10.70 15.18 -13.89
CA TYR A 13 -11.88 16.03 -14.05
C TYR A 13 -13.19 15.35 -13.63
N LEU A 14 -13.37 14.07 -13.98
CA LEU A 14 -14.55 13.31 -13.56
C LEU A 14 -14.59 13.13 -12.04
N ILE A 15 -13.46 12.77 -11.42
CA ILE A 15 -13.35 12.60 -9.96
C ILE A 15 -13.62 13.93 -9.24
N GLN A 16 -13.08 15.03 -9.76
CA GLN A 16 -13.29 16.39 -9.23
C GLN A 16 -14.77 16.78 -9.25
N ASN A 17 -15.47 16.57 -10.37
CA ASN A 17 -16.90 16.85 -10.47
C ASN A 17 -17.72 16.00 -9.49
N VAL A 18 -17.45 14.69 -9.43
CA VAL A 18 -18.14 13.78 -8.50
C VAL A 18 -17.96 14.20 -7.04
N TRP A 19 -16.77 14.67 -6.66
CA TRP A 19 -16.52 15.16 -5.30
C TRP A 19 -17.14 16.50 -4.99
N LYS A 20 -17.20 17.42 -5.96
CA LYS A 20 -17.96 18.68 -5.80
C LYS A 20 -19.41 18.39 -5.48
N ASP A 21 -20.00 17.44 -6.20
CA ASP A 21 -21.39 17.06 -6.01
C ASP A 21 -21.61 16.26 -4.71
N ASN A 22 -20.57 15.61 -4.17
CA ASN A 22 -20.67 14.70 -3.01
C ASN A 22 -19.49 14.84 -2.03
N PRO A 23 -19.40 15.93 -1.23
CA PRO A 23 -18.28 16.17 -0.32
C PRO A 23 -18.15 15.10 0.78
N LEU A 24 -19.27 14.52 1.23
CA LEU A 24 -19.27 13.42 2.21
C LEU A 24 -18.59 12.16 1.66
N VAL A 25 -18.79 11.85 0.38
CA VAL A 25 -18.17 10.71 -0.28
C VAL A 25 -16.66 10.92 -0.40
N SER A 26 -16.23 12.13 -0.77
CA SER A 26 -14.80 12.48 -0.84
C SER A 26 -14.09 12.28 0.51
N SER A 27 -14.66 12.80 1.60
CA SER A 27 -14.11 12.66 2.95
C SER A 27 -14.07 11.20 3.42
N THR A 28 -15.14 10.44 3.17
CA THR A 28 -15.24 9.03 3.55
C THR A 28 -14.22 8.17 2.81
N VAL A 29 -14.05 8.37 1.50
CA VAL A 29 -13.07 7.64 0.68
C VAL A 29 -11.64 7.95 1.15
N LYS A 30 -11.31 9.22 1.40
CA LYS A 30 -9.99 9.62 1.91
C LYS A 30 -9.69 8.97 3.26
N THR A 31 -10.65 8.98 4.18
CA THR A 31 -10.52 8.37 5.51
C THR A 31 -10.35 6.85 5.41
N ALA A 32 -11.14 6.20 4.55
CA ALA A 32 -11.05 4.76 4.31
C ALA A 32 -9.68 4.37 3.76
N LEU A 33 -9.13 5.12 2.78
CA LEU A 33 -7.80 4.87 2.22
C LEU A 33 -6.70 4.89 3.28
N ILE A 34 -6.74 5.85 4.20
CA ILE A 34 -5.79 5.93 5.32
C ILE A 34 -5.94 4.72 6.25
N ILE A 35 -7.17 4.42 6.70
CA ILE A 35 -7.42 3.31 7.62
C ILE A 35 -6.95 1.98 7.01
N PHE A 36 -7.33 1.69 5.76
CA PHE A 36 -6.89 0.49 5.07
C PHE A 36 -5.38 0.44 4.88
N SER A 37 -4.74 1.56 4.54
CA SER A 37 -3.28 1.62 4.45
C SER A 37 -2.60 1.28 5.77
N ILE A 38 -3.11 1.80 6.89
CA ILE A 38 -2.55 1.51 8.23
C ILE A 38 -2.69 0.03 8.55
N LEU A 39 -3.88 -0.54 8.33
CA LEU A 39 -4.12 -1.97 8.58
C LEU A 39 -3.19 -2.85 7.74
N ILE A 40 -3.03 -2.55 6.45
CA ILE A 40 -2.13 -3.29 5.55
C ILE A 40 -0.67 -3.15 6.01
N ALA A 41 -0.25 -1.97 6.45
CA ALA A 41 1.10 -1.76 6.98
C ALA A 41 1.34 -2.58 8.27
N ILE A 42 0.36 -2.66 9.16
CA ILE A 42 0.43 -3.51 10.36
C ILE A 42 0.60 -4.99 9.96
N PHE A 43 -0.22 -5.50 9.04
CA PHE A 43 -0.10 -6.88 8.56
C PHE A 43 1.25 -7.15 7.88
N SER A 44 1.73 -6.20 7.07
CA SER A 44 3.06 -6.26 6.47
C SER A 44 4.15 -6.43 7.54
N THR A 45 4.13 -5.58 8.57
CA THR A 45 5.11 -5.62 9.67
C THR A 45 5.04 -6.93 10.46
N VAL A 46 3.84 -7.45 10.73
CA VAL A 46 3.68 -8.75 11.41
C VAL A 46 4.28 -9.89 10.59
N LEU A 47 4.02 -9.95 9.28
CA LEU A 47 4.59 -10.98 8.41
C LEU A 47 6.11 -10.88 8.32
N TRP A 48 6.65 -9.66 8.30
CA TRP A 48 8.09 -9.43 8.32
C TRP A 48 8.72 -9.93 9.62
N HIS A 49 8.13 -9.61 10.78
CA HIS A 49 8.62 -10.12 12.07
C HIS A 49 8.57 -11.63 12.17
N LEU A 50 7.48 -12.28 11.72
CA LEU A 50 7.40 -13.74 11.68
C LEU A 50 8.48 -14.36 10.80
N SER A 51 8.72 -13.79 9.61
CA SER A 51 9.83 -14.20 8.74
C SER A 51 11.18 -14.06 9.45
N ALA A 52 11.41 -12.96 10.17
CA ALA A 52 12.66 -12.72 10.88
C ALA A 52 12.86 -13.73 12.02
N SER A 53 11.83 -13.99 12.84
CA SER A 53 11.90 -14.97 13.92
C SER A 53 12.20 -16.39 13.41
N MET A 54 11.62 -16.80 12.28
CA MET A 54 11.94 -18.10 11.67
C MET A 54 13.41 -18.20 11.23
N GLN A 55 14.01 -17.10 10.76
CA GLN A 55 15.44 -17.06 10.38
C GLN A 55 16.35 -17.01 11.62
N GLU A 56 15.90 -16.35 12.69
CA GLU A 56 16.60 -16.29 13.96
C GLU A 56 16.67 -17.68 14.63
N GLU A 57 15.55 -18.42 14.66
CA GLU A 57 15.49 -19.81 15.13
C GLU A 57 16.45 -20.73 14.36
N LEU A 58 16.54 -20.57 13.03
CA LEU A 58 17.50 -21.31 12.21
C LEU A 58 18.96 -21.02 12.57
N THR A 59 19.26 -19.77 12.93
CA THR A 59 20.63 -19.32 13.23
C THR A 59 21.10 -19.82 14.60
N MET A 60 20.18 -19.97 15.55
CA MET A 60 20.49 -20.45 16.91
C MET A 60 20.45 -21.97 17.05
N ALA A 61 19.77 -22.68 16.14
CA ALA A 61 19.60 -24.12 16.22
C ALA A 61 20.82 -24.88 15.65
N ILE A 62 21.62 -25.47 16.54
CA ILE A 62 22.71 -26.38 16.17
C ILE A 62 22.11 -27.74 15.79
N GLY A 63 22.33 -28.20 14.55
CA GLY A 63 22.06 -29.59 14.14
C GLY A 63 20.82 -29.84 13.27
N TYR A 64 20.26 -28.83 12.60
CA TYR A 64 19.19 -29.06 11.62
C TYR A 64 19.63 -29.95 10.45
N ASP A 65 18.75 -30.86 10.00
CA ASP A 65 18.89 -31.56 8.72
C ASP A 65 18.85 -30.50 7.58
N PRO A 66 19.78 -30.54 6.61
CA PRO A 66 19.77 -29.66 5.44
C PRO A 66 18.40 -29.48 4.76
N LYS A 67 17.53 -30.51 4.77
CA LYS A 67 16.17 -30.42 4.22
C LYS A 67 15.26 -29.50 5.02
N GLN A 68 15.35 -29.55 6.35
CA GLN A 68 14.57 -28.69 7.24
C GLN A 68 15.04 -27.23 7.16
N PHE A 69 16.35 -27.03 7.06
CA PHE A 69 16.95 -25.71 6.84
C PHE A 69 16.42 -25.04 5.57
N ALA A 70 16.41 -25.78 4.46
CA ALA A 70 15.90 -25.29 3.18
C ALA A 70 14.39 -24.97 3.22
N ALA A 71 13.60 -25.80 3.90
CA ALA A 71 12.15 -25.60 4.03
C ALA A 71 11.82 -24.32 4.83
N ILE A 72 12.45 -24.12 5.99
CA ILE A 72 12.21 -22.94 6.83
C ILE A 72 12.71 -21.67 6.13
N THR A 73 13.87 -21.73 5.47
CA THR A 73 14.39 -20.59 4.69
C THR A 73 13.43 -20.19 3.57
N THR A 74 12.89 -21.17 2.84
CA THR A 74 11.91 -20.91 1.77
C THR A 74 10.62 -20.31 2.34
N ALA A 75 10.12 -20.86 3.45
CA ALA A 75 8.92 -20.34 4.10
C ALA A 75 9.10 -18.89 4.58
N ALA A 76 10.25 -18.57 5.19
CA ALA A 76 10.59 -17.22 5.60
C ALA A 76 10.68 -16.27 4.39
N ALA A 77 11.35 -16.68 3.30
CA ALA A 77 11.42 -15.88 2.08
C ALA A 77 10.04 -15.60 1.46
N MET A 78 9.14 -16.58 1.46
CA MET A 78 7.75 -16.40 1.01
C MET A 78 6.98 -15.42 1.89
N LEU A 79 7.14 -15.51 3.23
CA LEU A 79 6.52 -14.56 4.16
C LEU A 79 7.05 -13.14 3.96
N ASN A 80 8.36 -12.98 3.78
CA ASN A 80 8.97 -11.68 3.51
C ASN A 80 8.47 -11.07 2.18
N THR A 81 8.31 -11.91 1.15
CA THR A 81 7.74 -11.46 -0.14
C THR A 81 6.30 -10.98 0.03
N LYS A 82 5.48 -11.70 0.81
CA LYS A 82 4.11 -11.28 1.11
C LYS A 82 4.08 -9.98 1.93
N ALA A 83 4.96 -9.85 2.92
CA ALA A 83 5.13 -8.62 3.68
C ALA A 83 5.46 -7.44 2.73
N ALA A 84 6.47 -7.60 1.88
CA ALA A 84 6.87 -6.57 0.92
C ALA A 84 5.73 -6.16 -0.04
N LEU A 85 4.94 -7.12 -0.53
CA LEU A 85 3.78 -6.84 -1.39
C LEU A 85 2.69 -6.05 -0.66
N LEU A 86 2.41 -6.38 0.61
CA LEU A 86 1.50 -5.59 1.44
C LEU A 86 2.06 -4.18 1.69
N GLY A 87 3.36 -4.06 1.99
CA GLY A 87 4.02 -2.76 2.11
C GLY A 87 3.91 -1.93 0.82
N ALA A 88 4.12 -2.53 -0.34
CA ALA A 88 3.93 -1.87 -1.64
C ALA A 88 2.49 -1.44 -1.87
N LEU A 89 1.51 -2.28 -1.50
CA LEU A 89 0.09 -1.93 -1.59
C LEU A 89 -0.26 -0.74 -0.68
N ALA A 90 0.23 -0.71 0.55
CA ALA A 90 0.07 0.43 1.45
C ALA A 90 0.70 1.71 0.86
N ALA A 91 1.88 1.62 0.25
CA ALA A 91 2.50 2.76 -0.43
C ALA A 91 1.66 3.26 -1.61
N ILE A 92 1.08 2.36 -2.41
CA ILE A 92 0.17 2.72 -3.51
C ILE A 92 -1.07 3.43 -2.98
N LEU A 93 -1.70 2.91 -1.92
CA LEU A 93 -2.89 3.52 -1.31
C LEU A 93 -2.59 4.93 -0.76
N ASN A 94 -1.43 5.15 -0.16
CA ASN A 94 -0.99 6.48 0.25
C ASN A 94 -0.74 7.40 -0.95
N GLY A 95 -0.13 6.88 -2.02
CA GLY A 95 0.06 7.63 -3.26
C GLY A 95 -1.28 8.05 -3.89
N VAL A 96 -2.27 7.15 -3.90
CA VAL A 96 -3.64 7.45 -4.33
C VAL A 96 -4.27 8.50 -3.43
N TYR A 97 -4.19 8.35 -2.10
CA TYR A 97 -4.69 9.36 -1.16
C TYR A 97 -4.09 10.75 -1.42
N PHE A 98 -2.77 10.81 -1.64
CA PHE A 98 -2.07 12.07 -1.92
C PHE A 98 -2.54 12.69 -3.24
N TRP A 99 -2.56 11.90 -4.32
CA TRP A 99 -3.04 12.35 -5.64
C TRP A 99 -4.48 12.86 -5.59
N LEU A 100 -5.35 12.13 -4.89
CA LEU A 100 -6.74 12.52 -4.66
C LEU A 100 -6.84 13.82 -3.84
N SER A 101 -5.95 14.02 -2.87
CA SER A 101 -5.91 15.27 -2.10
C SER A 101 -5.46 16.45 -2.97
N THR A 102 -4.50 16.26 -3.88
CA THR A 102 -4.06 17.30 -4.82
C THR A 102 -5.19 17.74 -5.76
N ILE A 103 -6.00 16.81 -6.29
CA ILE A 103 -7.13 17.13 -7.16
C ILE A 103 -8.20 17.94 -6.40
N GLY A 104 -8.50 17.56 -5.15
CA GLY A 104 -9.50 18.25 -4.35
C GLY A 104 -9.10 19.68 -3.94
N SER A 105 -7.81 19.98 -3.87
CA SER A 105 -7.28 21.31 -3.49
C SER A 105 -7.05 22.24 -4.68
N ALA A 106 -7.11 21.75 -5.92
CA ALA A 106 -6.80 22.53 -7.12
C ALA A 106 -7.83 23.64 -7.42
N ASP A 107 -9.05 23.58 -6.85
CA ASP A 107 -10.09 24.60 -7.05
C ASP A 107 -10.01 25.80 -6.09
N THR A 108 -9.29 25.73 -4.97
CA THR A 108 -9.34 26.81 -3.95
C THR A 108 -8.40 27.99 -4.24
N SER A 109 -7.76 28.03 -5.41
CA SER A 109 -6.82 29.10 -5.80
C SER A 109 -7.30 29.97 -6.96
N SER A 110 -8.51 29.73 -7.48
CA SER A 110 -9.11 30.51 -8.58
C SER A 110 -10.02 31.66 -8.11
N ASP A 111 -10.32 31.74 -6.81
CA ASP A 111 -11.29 32.70 -6.25
C ASP A 111 -10.66 33.66 -5.22
N ALA A 112 -9.37 33.98 -5.38
CA ALA A 112 -8.68 35.02 -4.60
C ALA A 112 -8.19 36.16 -5.52
#